data_AF-A0A7J6TLQ8-F1
#
_entry.id   AF-A0A7J6TLQ8-F1
#
_cell.length_a   1.000
_cell.length_b   1.000
_cell.length_c   1.000
_cell.angle_alpha   90.00
_cell.angle_beta   90.00
_cell.angle_gamma   90.00
#
_symmetry.space_group_name_H-M   'P 1'
#
loop_
_entity.id
_entity.type
_entity.pdbx_description
1 polymer ?
#
loop_
_entity_poly.entity_id
_entity_poly.type
_entity_poly.pdbx_seq_one_letter_code
_entity_poly.pdbx_strand_id
1 'polypeptide(L)'
;EALVPDFKGDSYCVKEVATSGLDVYAHNIETVERLTPSVRDRRAGYRQSLRTLELAKEYCSSLLTKSSIMLGLGEQDAEDDG
;
A
#
# COMPACT_ATOMS: atom_id res chain seq x y z
N GLU A 1 4.68 15.03 4.53
CA GLU A 1 4.47 13.61 4.16
C GLU A 1 3.81 12.86 5.31
N ALA A 2 3.07 11.79 5.04
CA ALA A 2 2.48 10.91 6.06
C ALA A 2 2.52 9.45 5.62
N LEU A 3 2.99 8.57 6.52
CA LEU A 3 2.92 7.12 6.35
C LEU A 3 1.57 6.62 6.88
N VAL A 4 0.79 5.99 6.00
CA VAL A 4 -0.59 5.57 6.28
C VAL A 4 -0.72 4.05 6.35
N PRO A 5 -1.69 3.53 7.12
CA PRO A 5 -2.07 2.12 7.05
C PRO A 5 -2.85 1.83 5.75
N ASP A 6 -3.19 0.57 5.53
CA ASP A 6 -4.02 0.10 4.41
C ASP A 6 -5.52 0.44 4.55
N PHE A 7 -5.89 1.09 5.66
CA PHE A 7 -7.26 1.41 6.12
C PHE A 7 -8.26 0.25 6.01
N LYS A 8 -7.79 -1.01 6.03
CA LYS A 8 -8.63 -2.19 5.72
C LYS A 8 -9.43 -2.08 4.41
N GLY A 9 -8.97 -1.24 3.47
CA GLY A 9 -9.63 -0.98 2.19
C GLY A 9 -10.75 0.08 2.26
N ASP A 10 -10.87 0.81 3.37
CA ASP A 10 -11.84 1.90 3.50
C ASP A 10 -11.43 3.12 2.65
N SER A 11 -12.13 3.31 1.53
CA SER A 11 -11.87 4.40 0.60
C SER A 11 -12.19 5.79 1.19
N TYR A 12 -13.08 5.88 2.17
CA TYR A 12 -13.38 7.14 2.84
C TYR A 12 -12.18 7.62 3.65
N CYS A 13 -11.55 6.73 4.41
CA CYS A 13 -10.31 7.06 5.14
C CYS A 13 -9.19 7.50 4.18
N VAL A 14 -9.03 6.82 3.05
CA VAL A 14 -8.04 7.21 2.02
C VAL A 14 -8.33 8.61 1.48
N LYS A 15 -9.60 8.91 1.18
CA LYS A 15 -10.03 10.21 0.69
C LYS A 15 -9.69 11.32 1.68
N GLU A 16 -10.12 11.18 2.93
CA GLU A 16 -9.92 12.20 3.97
C GLU A 16 -8.43 12.55 4.12
N VAL A 17 -7.56 11.54 4.16
CA VAL A 17 -6.11 11.75 4.27
C VAL A 17 -5.53 12.33 2.99
N ALA A 18 -5.92 11.82 1.82
CA ALA A 18 -5.43 12.32 0.52
C ALA A 18 -5.81 13.78 0.26
N THR A 19 -6.96 14.24 0.76
CA THR A 19 -7.43 15.62 0.59
C THR A 19 -7.07 16.54 1.77
N SER A 20 -6.32 16.06 2.76
CA SER A 20 -6.00 16.81 3.98
C SER A 20 -5.01 17.98 3.79
N GLY A 21 -4.47 18.17 2.58
CA GLY A 21 -3.39 19.12 2.30
C GLY A 21 -1.98 18.52 2.47
N LEU A 22 -1.88 17.18 2.48
CA LEU A 22 -0.63 16.46 2.56
C LEU A 22 0.22 16.64 1.29
N ASP A 23 1.54 16.80 1.44
CA ASP A 23 2.43 16.86 0.27
C ASP A 23 2.72 15.48 -0.35
N VAL A 24 2.84 14.45 0.50
CA VAL A 24 3.20 13.08 0.11
C VAL A 24 2.45 12.06 0.94
N TYR A 25 1.72 11.17 0.27
CA TYR A 25 1.01 10.03 0.82
C TYR A 25 1.86 8.78 0.70
N ALA A 26 2.37 8.25 1.81
CA ALA A 26 3.24 7.09 1.83
C ALA A 26 2.52 5.86 2.40
N HIS A 27 2.70 4.69 1.79
CA HIS A 27 2.24 3.41 2.34
C HIS A 27 3.31 2.34 2.14
N ASN A 28 3.66 1.61 3.19
CA ASN A 28 4.62 0.52 3.06
C ASN A 28 3.91 -0.73 2.55
N ILE A 29 4.46 -1.30 1.47
CA ILE A 29 4.01 -2.59 0.95
C ILE A 29 4.85 -3.65 1.68
N GLU A 30 4.22 -4.38 2.58
CA GLU A 30 4.89 -5.49 3.27
C GLU A 30 4.98 -6.69 2.32
N THR A 31 6.19 -7.15 1.99
CA THR A 31 6.37 -8.45 1.32
C THR A 31 6.27 -9.52 2.38
N VAL A 32 5.60 -10.61 2.05
CA VAL A 32 5.20 -11.62 3.02
C VAL A 32 6.31 -12.65 3.21
N GLU A 33 7.09 -12.50 4.28
CA GLU A 33 7.82 -13.66 4.77
C GLU A 33 6.87 -14.68 5.40
N ARG A 34 6.89 -15.87 4.81
CA ARG A 34 6.69 -17.27 5.25
C ARG A 34 6.49 -17.64 6.74
N LEU A 35 6.45 -16.74 7.73
CA LEU A 35 6.42 -17.09 9.16
C LEU A 35 5.04 -17.10 9.84
N THR A 36 3.94 -16.84 9.11
CA THR A 36 2.59 -17.05 9.69
C THR A 36 1.89 -18.22 8.98
N PRO A 37 1.79 -19.41 9.62
CA PRO A 37 0.90 -20.44 9.14
C PRO A 37 -0.52 -20.00 9.49
N SER A 38 -1.36 -19.84 8.46
CA SER A 38 -2.79 -19.50 8.50
C SER A 38 -3.17 -18.00 8.50
N VAL A 39 -4.23 -17.69 7.72
CA VAL A 39 -5.11 -16.50 7.80
C VAL A 39 -4.75 -15.23 6.98
N ARG A 40 -4.77 -15.33 5.64
CA ARG A 40 -5.31 -14.36 4.64
C ARG A 40 -4.70 -14.70 3.27
N ASP A 41 -5.48 -14.58 2.20
CA ASP A 41 -4.93 -14.64 0.84
C ASP A 41 -3.84 -13.55 0.73
N ARG A 42 -2.59 -13.98 0.54
CA ARG A 42 -1.41 -13.10 0.47
C ARG A 42 -1.57 -12.03 -0.61
N ARG A 43 -2.20 -12.39 -1.73
CA ARG A 43 -2.48 -11.46 -2.84
C ARG A 43 -3.52 -10.42 -2.45
N ALA A 44 -4.38 -10.70 -1.48
CA ALA A 44 -5.35 -9.73 -0.99
C ALA A 44 -4.67 -8.59 -0.21
N GLY A 45 -3.65 -8.89 0.59
CA GLY A 45 -2.87 -7.86 1.31
C GLY A 45 -2.12 -6.94 0.34
N TYR A 46 -1.35 -7.51 -0.57
CA TYR A 46 -0.61 -6.76 -1.58
C TYR A 46 -1.50 -5.88 -2.47
N ARG A 47 -2.59 -6.45 -3.02
CA ARG A 47 -3.54 -5.67 -3.84
C ARG A 47 -4.20 -4.55 -3.04
N GLN A 48 -4.47 -4.76 -1.76
CA GLN A 48 -5.06 -3.73 -0.92
C GLN A 48 -4.06 -2.60 -0.63
N SER A 49 -2.79 -2.93 -0.41
CA SER A 49 -1.70 -1.95 -0.29
C SER A 49 -1.51 -1.12 -1.56
N LEU A 50 -1.58 -1.73 -2.74
CA LEU A 50 -1.57 -0.98 -4.01
C LEU A 50 -2.81 -0.10 -4.15
N ARG A 51 -3.99 -0.65 -3.81
CA ARG A 51 -5.26 0.06 -3.95
C ARG A 51 -5.32 1.35 -3.14
N THR A 52 -4.70 1.41 -1.95
CA THR A 52 -4.68 2.67 -1.19
C THR A 52 -3.85 3.76 -1.88
N LEU A 53 -2.78 3.40 -2.59
CA LEU A 53 -1.95 4.36 -3.32
C LEU A 53 -2.66 4.87 -4.57
N GLU A 54 -3.35 3.97 -5.28
CA GLU A 54 -4.20 4.32 -6.43
C GLU A 54 -5.33 5.26 -6.02
N LEU A 55 -6.08 4.91 -4.97
CA LEU A 55 -7.18 5.73 -4.46
C LEU A 55 -6.71 7.14 -4.05
N ALA A 56 -5.53 7.26 -3.45
CA ALA A 56 -4.97 8.56 -3.11
C ALA A 56 -4.77 9.45 -4.36
N LYS A 57 -4.34 8.86 -5.48
CA LYS A 57 -4.21 9.56 -6.78
C LYS A 57 -5.56 9.84 -7.44
N GLU A 58 -6.53 8.93 -7.30
CA GLU A 58 -7.89 9.14 -7.79
C GLU A 58 -8.56 10.33 -7.07
N TYR A 59 -8.37 10.47 -5.76
CA TYR A 59 -8.94 11.57 -4.98
C TYR A 59 -8.16 12.88 -5.07
N CYS A 60 -6.83 12.82 -5.26
CA CYS A 60 -5.99 14.00 -5.42
C CYS A 60 -4.87 13.72 -6.42
N SER A 61 -5.07 14.10 -7.68
CA SER A 61 -4.13 13.78 -8.77
C SER A 61 -2.76 14.45 -8.61
N SER A 62 -2.69 15.59 -7.94
CA SER A 62 -1.43 16.31 -7.64
C SER A 62 -0.68 15.76 -6.42
N LEU A 63 -1.31 14.92 -5.59
CA LEU A 63 -0.70 14.35 -4.39
C LEU A 63 0.40 13.38 -4.78
N LEU A 64 1.61 13.55 -4.26
CA LEU A 64 2.68 12.58 -4.48
C LEU A 64 2.39 11.32 -3.68
N THR A 65 2.55 10.15 -4.30
CA THR A 65 2.46 8.88 -3.60
C THR A 65 3.84 8.24 -3.51
N LYS A 66 4.13 7.59 -2.38
CA LYS A 66 5.38 6.89 -2.13
C LYS A 66 5.08 5.53 -1.54
N SER A 67 5.86 4.52 -1.94
CA SER A 67 5.84 3.23 -1.26
C SER A 67 7.25 2.85 -0.84
N SER A 68 7.35 1.97 0.14
CA SER A 68 8.58 1.26 0.46
C SER A 68 8.23 -0.20 0.64
N ILE A 69 9.07 -1.06 0.08
CA ILE A 69 8.88 -2.50 0.14
C ILE A 69 9.64 -3.01 1.36
N MET A 70 8.95 -3.57 2.35
CA MET A 70 9.63 -4.20 3.48
C MET A 70 10.03 -5.61 3.07
N LEU A 71 11.29 -5.77 2.68
CA LEU A 71 11.88 -7.07 2.34
C LEU A 71 12.34 -7.76 3.63
N GLY A 72 11.53 -8.70 4.11
CA GLY A 72 11.91 -9.63 5.16
C GLY A 72 12.12 -11.00 4.53
N LEU A 73 13.37 -11.40 4.35
CA LEU A 73 13.80 -12.79 4.13
C LEU A 73 13.38 -13.48 2.81
N GLY A 74 14.24 -13.33 1.81
CA GLY A 74 14.48 -14.37 0.81
C GLY A 74 13.61 -14.36 -0.44
N GLU A 75 12.92 -13.26 -0.75
CA GLU A 75 12.30 -13.08 -2.06
C GLU A 75 13.40 -13.01 -3.14
N GLN A 76 13.39 -13.96 -4.09
CA GLN A 76 14.03 -13.74 -5.38
C GLN A 76 13.18 -12.72 -6.13
N ASP A 77 13.83 -11.67 -6.63
CA ASP A 77 13.26 -10.68 -7.55
C ASP A 77 12.62 -11.39 -8.75
N ALA A 78 11.31 -11.61 -8.69
CA ALA A 78 10.53 -12.15 -9.80
C ALA A 78 9.08 -11.68 -9.66
N GLU A 79 8.88 -10.37 -9.79
CA GLU A 79 7.61 -9.83 -10.29
C GLU A 79 7.91 -9.18 -11.66
N ASP A 80 8.16 -10.04 -12.66
CA ASP A 80 7.93 -9.70 -14.07
C ASP A 80 6.40 -9.80 -14.28
N ASP A 81 5.70 -8.66 -14.23
CA ASP A 81 4.35 -8.53 -14.78
C ASP A 81 4.45 -8.62 -16.31
N GLY A 82 3.97 -9.75 -16.87
CA GLY A 82 3.82 -9.98 -18.31
C GLY A 82 2.56 -9.36 -18.90
#